data_AF-D7CXD5-F1
#
_entry.id   AF-D7CXD5-F1
#
_cell.length_a   1.000
_cell.length_b   1.000
_cell.length_c   1.000
_cell.angle_alpha   90.00
_cell.angle_beta   90.00
_cell.angle_gamma   90.00
#
_symmetry.space_group_name_H-M   'P 1'
#
loop_
_entity.id
_entity.type
_entity.pdbx_description
1 polymer ?
#
loop_
_entity_poly.entity_id
_entity_poly.type
_entity_poly.pdbx_seq_one_letter_code
_entity_poly.pdbx_strand_id
1 'polypeptide(L)' 'MTQQELSLAKDPDLRGSLAALRRAAAMARQTAIQTDTAIVVVKDGKLLRISAAELRAGKR' A
#
# COMPACT_ATOMS: atom_id res chain seq x y z
N MET A 1 8.60 -6.68 11.64
CA MET A 1 8.44 -7.81 10.72
C MET A 1 8.94 -7.42 9.34
N THR A 2 9.91 -8.13 8.80
CA THR A 2 10.55 -7.86 7.52
C THR A 2 9.92 -8.69 6.40
N GLN A 3 10.19 -8.34 5.14
CA GLN A 3 9.76 -9.13 3.99
C GLN A 3 10.28 -10.58 4.03
N GLN A 4 11.51 -10.77 4.53
CA GLN A 4 12.13 -12.10 4.66
C GLN A 4 11.39 -12.95 5.70
N GLU A 5 11.06 -12.37 6.85
CA GLU A 5 10.30 -13.04 7.91
C GLU A 5 8.89 -13.46 7.42
N LEU A 6 8.22 -12.63 6.62
CA LEU A 6 6.93 -12.97 6.02
C LEU A 6 7.05 -14.14 5.04
N SER A 7 8.07 -14.14 4.17
CA SER A 7 8.27 -15.21 3.18
C SER A 7 8.62 -16.57 3.79
N LEU A 8 9.21 -16.58 4.99
CA LEU A 8 9.60 -17.78 5.73
C LEU A 8 8.57 -18.18 6.80
N ALA A 9 7.43 -17.50 6.85
CA ALA A 9 6.39 -17.79 7.84
C ALA A 9 5.88 -19.24 7.68
N LYS A 10 5.68 -19.92 8.82
CA LYS A 10 5.07 -21.26 8.87
C LYS A 10 3.67 -21.25 8.27
N ASP A 11 2.93 -20.18 8.57
CA ASP A 11 1.60 -19.94 8.04
C ASP A 11 1.66 -19.62 6.53
N PRO A 12 0.97 -20.41 5.67
CA PRO A 12 0.92 -20.18 4.23
C PRO A 12 0.31 -18.84 3.83
N ASP A 13 -0.68 -18.33 4.57
CA ASP A 13 -1.34 -17.07 4.26
C ASP A 13 -0.39 -15.89 4.51
N LEU A 14 0.43 -15.97 5.56
CA LEU A 14 1.46 -14.97 5.84
C LEU A 14 2.53 -14.90 4.74
N ARG A 15 2.93 -16.05 4.15
CA ARG A 15 3.89 -16.07 3.03
C ARG A 15 3.39 -15.30 1.81
N GLY A 16 2.10 -15.40 1.52
CA GLY A 16 1.46 -14.72 0.40
C GLY A 16 1.03 -13.27 0.68
N SER A 17 0.86 -12.91 1.96
CA SER A 17 0.24 -11.66 2.39
C SER A 17 0.92 -10.41 1.84
N LEU A 18 2.26 -10.35 1.80
CA LEU A 18 2.98 -9.18 1.31
C LEU A 18 2.70 -8.90 -0.18
N ALA A 19 2.64 -9.96 -1.00
CA ALA A 19 2.31 -9.82 -2.41
C ALA A 19 0.86 -9.35 -2.59
N ALA A 20 -0.07 -9.87 -1.78
CA ALA A 20 -1.46 -9.43 -1.76
C ALA A 20 -1.58 -7.94 -1.38
N LEU A 21 -0.91 -7.51 -0.32
CA LEU A 21 -0.89 -6.10 0.12
C LEU A 21 -0.31 -5.16 -0.94
N ARG A 22 0.77 -5.56 -1.64
CA ARG A 22 1.33 -4.76 -2.74
C ARG A 22 0.34 -4.58 -3.89
N ARG A 23 -0.39 -5.64 -4.25
CA ARG A 23 -1.47 -5.57 -5.26
C ARG A 23 -2.60 -4.66 -4.81
N ALA A 24 -3.07 -4.82 -3.56
CA ALA A 24 -4.11 -3.98 -2.98
C ALA A 24 -3.71 -2.50 -2.97
N ALA A 25 -2.47 -2.18 -2.58
CA ALA A 25 -1.97 -0.81 -2.61
C ALA A 25 -1.89 -0.23 -4.02
N ALA A 26 -1.54 -1.04 -5.03
CA ALA A 26 -1.56 -0.62 -6.43
C ALA A 26 -2.98 -0.31 -6.92
N MET A 27 -3.94 -1.18 -6.62
CA MET A 27 -5.35 -0.95 -6.95
C MET A 27 -5.91 0.28 -6.23
N ALA A 28 -5.62 0.47 -4.94
CA ALA A 28 -6.07 1.63 -4.19
C ALA A 28 -5.59 2.96 -4.82
N ARG A 29 -4.32 3.02 -5.26
CA ARG A 29 -3.80 4.18 -5.99
C ARG A 29 -4.53 4.43 -7.30
N GLN A 30 -4.78 3.37 -8.07
CA GLN A 30 -5.52 3.47 -9.31
C GLN A 30 -6.95 3.97 -9.08
N THR A 31 -7.67 3.41 -8.10
CA THR A 31 -9.01 3.87 -7.73
C THR A 31 -9.00 5.32 -7.27
N ALA A 32 -8.05 5.71 -6.42
CA ALA A 32 -7.93 7.10 -5.94
C ALA A 32 -7.71 8.09 -7.09
N ILE A 33 -6.88 7.74 -8.07
CA ILE A 33 -6.68 8.54 -9.29
C ILE A 33 -7.96 8.61 -10.12
N GLN A 34 -8.70 7.51 -10.26
CA GLN A 34 -9.91 7.43 -11.07
C GLN A 34 -11.10 8.21 -10.46
N THR A 35 -11.23 8.19 -9.13
CA THR A 35 -12.35 8.84 -8.42
C THR A 35 -11.99 10.21 -7.86
N ASP A 36 -10.79 10.71 -8.14
CA ASP A 36 -10.24 11.97 -7.63
C ASP A 36 -10.29 12.08 -6.10
N THR A 37 -9.98 10.96 -5.42
CA THR A 37 -9.95 10.87 -3.96
C THR A 37 -8.52 10.78 -3.42
N ALA A 38 -8.35 11.09 -2.13
CA ALA A 38 -7.05 11.01 -1.46
C ALA A 38 -6.87 9.67 -0.75
N ILE A 39 -5.62 9.21 -0.66
CA ILE A 39 -5.22 8.09 0.20
C ILE A 39 -4.64 8.66 1.50
N VAL A 40 -5.02 8.08 2.64
CA VAL A 40 -4.41 8.38 3.93
C VAL A 40 -3.58 7.19 4.37
N VAL A 41 -2.30 7.41 4.64
CA VAL A 41 -1.38 6.38 5.16
C VAL A 41 -0.79 6.80 6.50
N VAL A 42 -0.44 5.82 7.32
CA VAL A 42 0.36 6.06 8.53
C VAL A 42 1.81 5.79 8.20
N LYS A 43 2.66 6.81 8.35
CA LYS A 43 4.11 6.69 8.19
C LYS A 43 4.78 7.31 9.40
N ASP A 44 5.65 6.54 10.07
CA ASP A 44 6.35 6.97 11.29
C ASP A 44 5.40 7.51 12.37
N GLY A 45 4.25 6.85 12.54
CA GLY A 45 3.22 7.23 13.51
C GLY A 45 2.40 8.47 13.13
N LYS A 46 2.64 9.07 11.95
CA LYS A 46 1.94 10.25 11.48
C LYS A 46 1.00 9.92 10.33
N LEU A 47 -0.16 10.59 10.31
CA LEU A 47 -1.07 10.53 9.18
C LEU A 47 -0.52 11.39 8.05
N LEU A 48 -0.30 10.76 6.90
CA LEU A 48 0.04 11.42 5.65
C LEU A 48 -1.13 11.27 4.68
N ARG A 49 -1.65 12.41 4.21
CA ARG A 49 -2.66 12.46 3.16
C ARG A 49 -1.96 12.67 1.83
N ILE A 50 -2.23 11.80 0.86
CA ILE A 50 -1.69 11.86 -0.50
C ILE A 50 -2.88 12.11 -1.43
N SER A 51 -2.88 13.26 -2.11
CA SER A 51 -3.94 13.63 -3.05
C SER A 51 -3.87 12.84 -4.37
N ALA A 52 -4.98 12.77 -5.11
CA ALA A 52 -5.00 12.18 -6.45
C ALA A 52 -4.00 12.87 -7.40
N ALA A 53 -3.83 14.19 -7.30
CA ALA A 53 -2.85 14.95 -8.07
C ALA A 53 -1.41 14.49 -7.77
N GLU A 54 -1.07 14.29 -6.51
CA GLU A 54 0.25 13.77 -6.10
C GLU A 54 0.49 12.33 -6.58
N LEU A 55 -0.55 11.49 -6.55
CA LEU A 55 -0.48 10.12 -7.08
C LEU A 55 -0.24 10.10 -8.60
N ARG A 56 -0.89 11.00 -9.36
CA ARG A 56 -0.64 11.17 -10.81
C ARG A 56 0.79 11.65 -11.10
N ALA A 57 1.35 12.50 -10.23
CA ALA A 57 2.74 12.94 -10.31
C ALA A 57 3.77 11.88 -9.87
N GLY A 58 3.31 10.68 -9.46
CA GLY A 58 4.17 9.55 -9.12
C GLY A 58 4.70 9.54 -7.68
N LYS A 59 4.19 10.37 -6.78
CA LYS A 59 4.52 10.27 -5.34
C LYS A 59 4.05 8.92 -4.78
N ARG A 60 4.90 8.28 -3.98
CA ARG A 60 4.67 6.97 -3.34
C ARG A 60 4.87 7.04 -1.83
#